data_AF-A0A950AT58-F1
#
_entry.id   AF-A0A950AT58-F1
#
_cell.length_a   1.000
_cell.length_b   1.000
_cell.length_c   1.000
_cell.angle_alpha   90.00
_cell.angle_beta   90.00
_cell.angle_gamma   90.00
#
_symmetry.space_group_name_H-M   'P 1'
#
loop_
_entity.id
_entity.type
_entity.pdbx_description
1 polymer ?
#
loop_
_entity_poly.entity_id
_entity_poly.type
_entity_poly.pdbx_seq_one_letter_code
_entity_poly.pdbx_strand_id
1 'polypeptide(L)'
;MATITTTPTTTILDALCAAVRASAAYNRDDVVPPAAILWPDERWEWERLLPRLRLVLPHLLTLGPYVQGARTGPAIWLRCALADRIAGINWPADIIPVLYLPGVSRTTLRATEDCPPELRPLAELQYRGVFFSQVNGKDWTLAAFLQSDRGGLGLRLAKDAATATSIRRAIDKLADVPVADLEAKSAIRPLDGHDFDALIVDDPVDDLLTWLSDPKGAQALWEAGRFEALCSRCRSDHGFDPVRDGGLVGAEKLGLHDAPAWKTAWKRFTASPARYAGLFELLRRAKPPFKPGDLFASIRVESWPQDNEAEEGDLRKALRALAADPVPAARKRLRDLEAAHNPRRDWPWAKLGRSPLAEAVRHLARLAEATDTPLQGETIDDLIRSYVGDGWRADQAALDALAA
;
A
#
# COMPACT_ATOMS: atom_id res chain seq x y z
N MET A 1 -42.28 15.36 -1.03
CA MET A 1 -40.98 14.73 -0.70
C MET A 1 -40.45 14.11 -1.98
N ALA A 2 -39.47 14.76 -2.61
CA ALA A 2 -38.85 14.24 -3.83
C ALA A 2 -38.02 13.00 -3.45
N THR A 3 -38.48 11.83 -3.86
CA THR A 3 -37.69 10.61 -3.88
C THR A 3 -36.47 10.85 -4.76
N ILE A 4 -35.31 10.99 -4.13
CA ILE A 4 -34.02 11.01 -4.80
C ILE A 4 -33.81 9.59 -5.34
N THR A 5 -34.18 9.37 -6.59
CA THR A 5 -33.83 8.16 -7.34
C THR A 5 -32.31 8.16 -7.48
N THR A 6 -31.62 7.47 -6.58
CA THR A 6 -30.20 7.19 -6.71
C THR A 6 -30.06 6.23 -7.88
N THR A 7 -29.62 6.72 -9.03
CA THR A 7 -29.28 5.88 -10.19
C THR A 7 -28.25 4.85 -9.72
N PRO A 8 -28.47 3.53 -9.94
CA PRO A 8 -27.50 2.53 -9.51
C PRO A 8 -26.16 2.80 -10.19
N THR A 9 -25.11 2.93 -9.39
CA THR A 9 -23.75 3.14 -9.87
C THR A 9 -23.23 1.83 -10.48
N THR A 10 -23.11 1.77 -11.81
CA THR A 10 -22.59 0.60 -12.52
C THR A 10 -21.13 0.35 -12.16
N THR A 11 -20.84 -0.82 -11.58
CA THR A 11 -19.46 -1.25 -11.27
C THR A 11 -18.78 -1.90 -12.47
N ILE A 12 -17.46 -2.13 -12.39
CA ILE A 12 -16.72 -2.89 -13.42
C ILE A 12 -17.27 -4.32 -13.58
N LEU A 13 -17.65 -4.98 -12.48
CA LEU A 13 -18.25 -6.31 -12.54
C LEU A 13 -19.61 -6.30 -13.26
N ASP A 14 -20.43 -5.29 -13.01
CA ASP A 14 -21.73 -5.12 -13.68
C ASP A 14 -21.54 -4.90 -15.18
N ALA A 15 -20.59 -4.04 -15.56
CA ALA A 15 -20.28 -3.75 -16.94
C ALA A 15 -19.74 -4.98 -17.68
N LEU A 16 -18.89 -5.78 -17.03
CA LEU A 16 -18.42 -7.06 -17.56
C LEU A 16 -19.58 -8.05 -17.78
N CYS A 17 -20.44 -8.22 -16.78
CA CYS A 17 -21.60 -9.10 -16.91
C CYS A 17 -22.55 -8.64 -18.02
N ALA A 18 -22.76 -7.33 -18.15
CA ALA A 18 -23.54 -6.74 -19.23
C ALA A 18 -22.91 -7.00 -20.60
N ALA A 19 -21.60 -6.85 -20.74
CA ALA A 19 -20.88 -7.11 -21.99
C ALA A 19 -20.95 -8.59 -22.40
N VAL A 20 -20.78 -9.52 -21.44
CA VAL A 20 -20.95 -10.96 -21.69
C VAL A 20 -22.36 -11.26 -22.15
N ARG A 21 -23.40 -10.74 -21.47
CA ARG A 21 -24.80 -10.93 -21.89
C ARG A 21 -25.11 -10.31 -23.25
N ALA A 22 -24.54 -9.14 -23.56
CA ALA A 22 -24.71 -8.49 -24.84
C ALA A 22 -24.14 -9.32 -26.01
N SER A 23 -23.12 -10.14 -25.77
CA SER A 23 -22.55 -11.03 -26.80
C SER A 23 -23.53 -12.12 -27.25
N ALA A 24 -24.57 -12.40 -26.47
CA ALA A 24 -25.65 -13.32 -26.85
C ALA A 24 -26.64 -12.70 -27.85
N ALA A 25 -26.56 -11.40 -28.17
CA ALA A 25 -27.47 -10.77 -29.11
C ALA A 25 -27.35 -11.39 -30.52
N TYR A 26 -28.48 -11.72 -31.11
CA TYR A 26 -28.57 -12.31 -32.45
C TYR A 26 -29.80 -11.77 -33.18
N ASN A 27 -29.75 -11.76 -34.52
CA ASN A 27 -30.90 -11.40 -35.32
C ASN A 27 -31.83 -12.62 -35.45
N ARG A 28 -33.01 -12.55 -34.82
CA ARG A 28 -34.01 -13.63 -34.80
C ARG A 28 -34.60 -13.94 -36.17
N ASP A 29 -34.53 -12.99 -37.10
CA ASP A 29 -35.05 -13.13 -38.48
C ASP A 29 -34.01 -13.79 -39.42
N ASP A 30 -32.77 -13.97 -38.98
CA ASP A 30 -31.65 -14.47 -39.78
C ASP A 30 -31.10 -15.79 -39.23
N VAL A 31 -30.89 -15.88 -37.91
CA VAL A 31 -30.24 -17.03 -37.26
C VAL A 31 -30.98 -17.52 -36.02
N VAL A 32 -30.82 -18.81 -35.72
CA VAL A 32 -31.27 -19.42 -34.47
C VAL A 32 -30.45 -18.92 -33.27
N PRO A 33 -30.99 -18.95 -32.03
CA PRO A 33 -30.23 -18.54 -30.84
C PRO A 33 -28.92 -19.33 -30.68
N PRO A 34 -27.82 -18.66 -30.29
CA PRO A 34 -26.57 -19.33 -29.95
C PRO A 34 -26.77 -20.39 -28.86
N ALA A 35 -26.14 -21.56 -29.03
CA ALA A 35 -26.19 -22.63 -28.05
C ALA A 35 -25.47 -22.29 -26.73
N ALA A 36 -24.43 -21.45 -26.80
CA ALA A 36 -23.68 -20.94 -25.65
C ALA A 36 -22.85 -19.71 -26.04
N ILE A 37 -22.53 -18.88 -25.05
CA ILE A 37 -21.45 -17.90 -25.13
C ILE A 37 -20.15 -18.58 -24.71
N LEU A 38 -19.16 -18.62 -25.59
CA LEU A 38 -17.83 -19.13 -25.32
C LEU A 38 -16.95 -17.97 -24.83
N TRP A 39 -16.38 -18.11 -23.64
CA TRP A 39 -15.46 -17.13 -23.06
C TRP A 39 -14.07 -17.76 -22.86
N PRO A 40 -13.20 -17.69 -23.89
CA PRO A 40 -11.81 -18.12 -23.80
C PRO A 40 -11.00 -17.17 -22.90
N ASP A 41 -10.11 -17.74 -22.09
CA ASP A 41 -9.18 -17.02 -21.23
C ASP A 41 -7.86 -17.78 -21.11
N GLU A 42 -7.02 -17.67 -22.13
CA GLU A 42 -5.71 -18.34 -22.21
C GLU A 42 -4.80 -18.05 -21.00
N ARG A 43 -4.97 -16.91 -20.34
CA ARG A 43 -4.07 -16.42 -19.27
C ARG A 43 -4.69 -16.45 -17.88
N TRP A 44 -5.85 -17.07 -17.72
CA TRP A 44 -6.57 -17.15 -16.44
C TRP A 44 -6.81 -15.77 -15.79
N GLU A 45 -6.91 -14.70 -16.59
CA GLU A 45 -6.98 -13.34 -16.03
C GLU A 45 -8.28 -13.08 -15.27
N TRP A 46 -9.37 -13.77 -15.62
CA TRP A 46 -10.68 -13.61 -15.00
C TRP A 46 -10.98 -14.62 -13.89
N GLU A 47 -10.09 -15.59 -13.67
CA GLU A 47 -10.33 -16.75 -12.79
C GLU A 47 -10.68 -16.32 -11.35
N ARG A 48 -9.99 -15.30 -10.82
CA ARG A 48 -10.22 -14.76 -9.47
C ARG A 48 -11.65 -14.23 -9.28
N LEU A 49 -12.31 -13.79 -10.35
CA LEU A 49 -13.68 -13.29 -10.28
C LEU A 49 -14.73 -14.39 -10.38
N LEU A 50 -14.37 -15.64 -10.68
CA LEU A 50 -15.35 -16.74 -10.86
C LEU A 50 -16.33 -16.91 -9.70
N PRO A 51 -15.91 -16.87 -8.41
CA PRO A 51 -16.86 -16.99 -7.31
C PRO A 51 -17.95 -15.91 -7.36
N ARG A 52 -17.57 -14.68 -7.69
CA ARG A 52 -18.50 -13.53 -7.80
C ARG A 52 -19.34 -13.61 -9.07
N LEU A 53 -18.73 -13.92 -10.21
CA LEU A 53 -19.42 -14.08 -11.50
C LEU A 53 -20.50 -15.15 -11.42
N ARG A 54 -20.29 -16.25 -10.70
CA ARG A 54 -21.28 -17.33 -10.53
C ARG A 54 -22.53 -16.91 -9.73
N LEU A 55 -22.44 -15.88 -8.90
CA LEU A 55 -23.58 -15.30 -8.19
C LEU A 55 -24.45 -14.48 -9.15
N VAL A 56 -23.81 -13.76 -10.08
CA VAL A 56 -24.49 -12.86 -11.04
C VAL A 56 -24.91 -13.58 -12.33
N LEU A 57 -24.20 -14.64 -12.70
CA LEU A 57 -24.40 -15.49 -13.88
C LEU A 57 -24.59 -16.94 -13.41
N PRO A 58 -25.79 -17.34 -12.95
CA PRO A 58 -26.04 -18.70 -12.47
C PRO A 58 -25.87 -19.78 -13.56
N HIS A 59 -25.98 -19.38 -14.84
CA HIS A 59 -25.77 -20.21 -16.03
C HIS A 59 -24.30 -20.21 -16.52
N LEU A 60 -23.36 -19.73 -15.69
CA LEU A 60 -21.93 -19.82 -15.96
C LEU A 60 -21.39 -21.20 -15.61
N LEU A 61 -20.90 -21.91 -16.63
CA LEU A 61 -20.19 -23.17 -16.54
C LEU A 61 -18.68 -22.94 -16.73
N THR A 62 -17.85 -23.78 -16.11
CA THR A 62 -16.38 -23.65 -16.18
C THR A 62 -15.73 -24.95 -16.62
N LEU A 63 -14.81 -24.87 -17.58
CA LEU A 63 -13.95 -26.00 -17.92
C LEU A 63 -12.92 -26.26 -16.81
N GLY A 64 -12.80 -27.52 -16.39
CA GLY A 64 -11.80 -27.95 -15.40
C GLY A 64 -12.12 -29.31 -14.77
N PRO A 65 -11.50 -29.64 -13.63
CA PRO A 65 -11.85 -30.84 -12.85
C PRO A 65 -13.33 -30.84 -12.43
N TYR A 66 -13.96 -32.01 -12.42
CA TYR A 66 -15.38 -32.13 -12.08
C TYR A 66 -15.68 -31.75 -10.64
N VAL A 67 -16.46 -30.67 -10.48
CA VAL A 67 -16.97 -30.16 -9.21
C VAL A 67 -18.37 -29.57 -9.47
N GLN A 68 -19.42 -30.38 -9.29
CA GLN A 68 -20.79 -29.99 -9.65
C GLN A 68 -21.31 -28.76 -8.89
N GLY A 69 -21.02 -28.64 -7.58
CA GLY A 69 -21.44 -27.47 -6.79
C GLY A 69 -20.83 -26.16 -7.29
N ALA A 70 -19.68 -26.25 -7.94
CA ALA A 70 -19.00 -25.14 -8.60
C ALA A 70 -19.41 -24.98 -10.07
N ARG A 71 -20.26 -25.85 -10.62
CA ARG A 71 -20.56 -25.89 -12.07
C ARG A 71 -19.30 -26.01 -12.94
N THR A 72 -18.28 -26.68 -12.42
CA THR A 72 -17.01 -26.95 -13.10
C THR A 72 -16.98 -28.41 -13.56
N GLY A 73 -16.49 -28.65 -14.77
CA GLY A 73 -16.20 -30.02 -15.20
C GLY A 73 -15.51 -30.15 -16.54
N PRO A 74 -15.14 -31.38 -16.92
CA PRO A 74 -14.46 -31.63 -18.18
C PRO A 74 -15.38 -31.35 -19.37
N ALA A 75 -14.80 -31.16 -20.55
CA ALA A 75 -15.54 -30.83 -21.78
C ALA A 75 -16.74 -31.74 -22.07
N ILE A 76 -16.60 -33.05 -21.83
CA ILE A 76 -17.70 -34.00 -22.03
C ILE A 76 -18.86 -33.74 -21.06
N TRP A 77 -18.56 -33.43 -19.80
CA TRP A 77 -19.55 -33.09 -18.79
C TRP A 77 -20.24 -31.77 -19.13
N LEU A 78 -19.47 -30.77 -19.57
CA LEU A 78 -20.00 -29.48 -20.01
C LEU A 78 -20.95 -29.62 -21.20
N ARG A 79 -20.61 -30.47 -22.17
CA ARG A 79 -21.50 -30.78 -23.30
C ARG A 79 -22.81 -31.42 -22.82
N CYS A 80 -22.76 -32.33 -21.84
CA CYS A 80 -23.97 -32.90 -21.24
C CYS A 80 -24.78 -31.87 -20.45
N ALA A 81 -24.13 -30.95 -19.74
CA ALA A 81 -24.79 -29.87 -19.01
C ALA A 81 -25.52 -28.90 -19.95
N LEU A 82 -24.88 -28.51 -21.06
CA LEU A 82 -25.50 -27.68 -22.11
C LEU A 82 -26.68 -28.37 -22.79
N ALA A 83 -26.70 -29.70 -22.81
CA ALA A 83 -27.79 -30.51 -23.36
C ALA A 83 -28.90 -30.83 -22.35
N ASP A 84 -28.91 -30.18 -21.18
CA ASP A 84 -29.87 -30.41 -20.08
C ASP A 84 -29.96 -31.89 -19.66
N ARG A 85 -28.79 -32.56 -19.58
CA ARG A 85 -28.68 -33.97 -19.16
C ARG A 85 -28.09 -34.16 -17.76
N ILE A 86 -27.76 -33.08 -17.06
CA ILE A 86 -27.15 -33.12 -15.72
C ILE A 86 -28.15 -32.61 -14.69
N ALA A 87 -28.54 -33.48 -13.74
CA ALA A 87 -29.46 -33.10 -12.68
C ALA A 87 -28.93 -31.92 -11.85
N GLY A 88 -29.79 -30.93 -11.59
CA GLY A 88 -29.45 -29.74 -10.80
C GLY A 88 -28.70 -28.65 -11.57
N ILE A 89 -28.42 -28.85 -12.86
CA ILE A 89 -27.86 -27.82 -13.75
C ILE A 89 -28.87 -27.52 -14.85
N ASN A 90 -29.66 -26.48 -14.66
CA ASN A 90 -30.59 -25.98 -15.66
C ASN A 90 -30.78 -24.46 -15.54
N TRP A 91 -31.35 -23.87 -16.58
CA TRP A 91 -31.74 -22.47 -16.65
C TRP A 91 -32.95 -22.35 -17.59
N PRO A 92 -33.70 -21.23 -17.54
CA PRO A 92 -34.79 -20.98 -18.48
C PRO A 92 -34.34 -21.06 -19.95
N ALA A 93 -35.20 -21.52 -20.84
CA ALA A 93 -34.85 -21.79 -22.26
C ALA A 93 -34.47 -20.52 -23.05
N ASP A 94 -34.83 -19.35 -22.57
CA ASP A 94 -34.47 -18.04 -23.12
C ASP A 94 -33.10 -17.52 -22.66
N ILE A 95 -32.46 -18.22 -21.71
CA ILE A 95 -31.12 -17.89 -21.22
C ILE A 95 -30.07 -18.67 -22.00
N ILE A 96 -29.16 -17.93 -22.63
CA ILE A 96 -27.99 -18.51 -23.29
C ILE A 96 -26.89 -18.75 -22.24
N PRO A 97 -26.44 -20.00 -22.03
CA PRO A 97 -25.41 -20.31 -21.04
C PRO A 97 -24.05 -19.72 -21.40
N VAL A 98 -23.24 -19.43 -20.39
CA VAL A 98 -21.87 -18.95 -20.56
C VAL A 98 -20.91 -20.08 -20.23
N LEU A 99 -19.99 -20.38 -21.14
CA LEU A 99 -18.96 -21.38 -20.98
C LEU A 99 -17.60 -20.67 -20.86
N TYR A 100 -17.10 -20.57 -19.64
CA TYR A 100 -15.76 -20.02 -19.37
C TYR A 100 -14.69 -21.10 -19.51
N LEU A 101 -13.66 -20.78 -20.29
CA LEU A 101 -12.64 -21.71 -20.75
C LEU A 101 -11.24 -21.22 -20.29
N PRO A 102 -10.90 -21.41 -19.00
CA PRO A 102 -9.59 -21.02 -18.47
C PRO A 102 -8.48 -21.83 -19.14
N GLY A 103 -7.40 -21.15 -19.52
CA GLY A 103 -6.24 -21.76 -20.19
C GLY A 103 -6.47 -22.10 -21.67
N VAL A 104 -7.60 -21.71 -22.25
CA VAL A 104 -7.93 -21.99 -23.65
C VAL A 104 -8.08 -20.68 -24.40
N SER A 105 -7.38 -20.55 -25.53
CA SER A 105 -7.56 -19.41 -26.44
C SER A 105 -8.69 -19.67 -27.45
N ARG A 106 -9.25 -18.60 -28.03
CA ARG A 106 -10.17 -18.73 -29.17
C ARG A 106 -9.53 -19.50 -30.33
N THR A 107 -8.24 -19.28 -30.59
CA THR A 107 -7.51 -19.96 -31.68
C THR A 107 -7.44 -21.46 -31.45
N THR A 108 -7.15 -21.89 -30.22
CA THR A 108 -7.09 -23.31 -29.84
C THR A 108 -8.41 -24.02 -30.08
N LEU A 109 -9.54 -23.39 -29.76
CA LEU A 109 -10.85 -24.00 -29.96
C LEU A 109 -11.27 -24.06 -31.44
N ARG A 110 -10.78 -23.13 -32.26
CA ARG A 110 -11.05 -23.07 -33.70
C ARG A 110 -10.15 -23.97 -34.55
N ALA A 111 -9.04 -24.44 -34.01
CA ALA A 111 -8.12 -25.31 -34.72
C ALA A 111 -8.69 -26.74 -34.79
N THR A 112 -9.61 -27.02 -35.72
CA THR A 112 -10.37 -28.28 -35.74
C THR A 112 -9.49 -29.54 -35.84
N GLU A 113 -8.37 -29.48 -36.56
CA GLU A 113 -7.44 -30.61 -36.72
C GLU A 113 -6.49 -30.76 -35.51
N ASP A 114 -5.98 -29.63 -34.99
CA ASP A 114 -5.04 -29.57 -33.87
C ASP A 114 -5.71 -29.39 -32.50
N CYS A 115 -7.04 -29.46 -32.43
CA CYS A 115 -7.78 -29.24 -31.19
C CYS A 115 -7.41 -30.33 -30.17
N PRO A 116 -6.95 -29.96 -28.96
CA PRO A 116 -6.60 -30.92 -27.92
C PRO A 116 -7.74 -31.93 -27.69
N PRO A 117 -7.44 -33.24 -27.55
CA PRO A 117 -8.46 -34.28 -27.41
C PRO A 117 -9.50 -33.99 -26.33
N GLU A 118 -9.06 -33.38 -25.24
CA GLU A 118 -9.89 -33.00 -24.09
C GLU A 118 -10.91 -31.91 -24.43
N LEU A 119 -10.65 -31.05 -25.42
CA LEU A 119 -11.54 -29.95 -25.82
C LEU A 119 -12.46 -30.31 -26.99
N ARG A 120 -12.16 -31.38 -27.73
CA ARG A 120 -12.94 -31.83 -28.90
C ARG A 120 -14.44 -31.93 -28.66
N PRO A 121 -14.95 -32.36 -27.48
CA PRO A 121 -16.40 -32.38 -27.24
C PRO A 121 -17.07 -31.01 -27.38
N LEU A 122 -16.34 -29.92 -27.16
CA LEU A 122 -16.81 -28.53 -27.23
C LEU A 122 -16.49 -27.85 -28.56
N ALA A 123 -15.65 -28.46 -29.41
CA ALA A 123 -15.19 -27.84 -30.66
C ALA A 123 -16.33 -27.48 -31.62
N GLU A 124 -17.46 -28.21 -31.58
CA GLU A 124 -18.65 -27.91 -32.39
C GLU A 124 -19.27 -26.55 -32.04
N LEU A 125 -19.15 -26.13 -30.77
CA LEU A 125 -19.75 -24.89 -30.27
C LEU A 125 -19.18 -23.64 -30.96
N GLN A 126 -18.04 -23.74 -31.62
CA GLN A 126 -17.53 -22.62 -32.44
C GLN A 126 -18.47 -22.25 -33.60
N TYR A 127 -19.33 -23.20 -34.05
CA TYR A 127 -20.26 -23.01 -35.15
C TYR A 127 -21.67 -22.69 -34.67
N ARG A 128 -22.07 -23.19 -33.50
CA ARG A 128 -23.42 -23.01 -32.94
C ARG A 128 -23.51 -22.01 -31.80
N GLY A 129 -22.37 -21.65 -31.20
CA GLY A 129 -22.25 -20.66 -30.15
C GLY A 129 -21.69 -19.34 -30.67
N VAL A 130 -21.43 -18.42 -29.73
CA VAL A 130 -20.85 -17.11 -30.02
C VAL A 130 -19.64 -16.88 -29.10
N PHE A 131 -18.57 -16.30 -29.63
CA PHE A 131 -17.38 -16.00 -28.82
C PHE A 131 -17.50 -14.62 -28.16
N PHE A 132 -17.41 -14.57 -26.84
CA PHE A 132 -17.10 -13.33 -26.13
C PHE A 132 -15.62 -13.00 -26.34
N SER A 133 -15.35 -12.18 -27.36
CA SER A 133 -14.01 -11.83 -27.81
C SER A 133 -13.99 -10.43 -28.42
N GLN A 134 -12.79 -9.88 -28.61
CA GLN A 134 -12.62 -8.59 -29.27
C GLN A 134 -13.06 -8.65 -30.75
N VAL A 135 -13.38 -7.49 -31.33
CA VAL A 135 -13.75 -7.38 -32.76
C VAL A 135 -12.65 -7.91 -33.69
N ASN A 136 -11.39 -7.81 -33.29
CA ASN A 136 -10.23 -8.33 -34.03
C ASN A 136 -10.03 -9.86 -33.88
N GLY A 137 -10.90 -10.54 -33.13
CA GLY A 137 -10.84 -11.97 -32.90
C GLY A 137 -9.89 -12.44 -31.79
N LYS A 138 -9.25 -11.52 -31.06
CA LYS A 138 -8.45 -11.86 -29.88
C LYS A 138 -9.30 -12.03 -28.62
N ASP A 139 -8.80 -12.80 -27.66
CA ASP A 139 -9.45 -12.99 -26.37
C ASP A 139 -9.43 -11.71 -25.54
N TRP A 140 -10.39 -11.55 -24.64
CA TRP A 140 -10.44 -10.41 -23.72
C TRP A 140 -9.45 -10.61 -22.59
N THR A 141 -8.38 -9.80 -22.57
CA THR A 141 -7.60 -9.55 -21.34
C THR A 141 -8.29 -8.49 -20.51
N LEU A 142 -7.96 -8.39 -19.22
CA LEU A 142 -8.49 -7.33 -18.34
C LEU A 142 -8.18 -5.94 -18.92
N ALA A 143 -6.93 -5.71 -19.30
CA ALA A 143 -6.49 -4.44 -19.87
C ALA A 143 -7.20 -4.13 -21.19
N ALA A 144 -7.41 -5.13 -22.05
CA ALA A 144 -8.12 -4.93 -23.32
C ALA A 144 -9.59 -4.58 -23.07
N PHE A 145 -10.27 -5.25 -22.13
CA PHE A 145 -11.66 -4.97 -21.79
C PHE A 145 -11.85 -3.56 -21.24
N LEU A 146 -10.96 -3.11 -20.36
CA LEU A 146 -10.97 -1.74 -19.85
C LEU A 146 -10.70 -0.71 -20.97
N GLN A 147 -9.78 -1.00 -21.90
CA GLN A 147 -9.32 -0.02 -22.90
C GLN A 147 -10.19 0.09 -24.15
N SER A 148 -10.80 -1.01 -24.61
CA SER A 148 -11.46 -1.05 -25.91
C SER A 148 -12.73 -0.21 -25.95
N ASP A 149 -12.88 0.61 -26.99
CA ASP A 149 -14.09 1.37 -27.32
C ASP A 149 -15.19 0.51 -27.96
N ARG A 150 -14.84 -0.71 -28.42
CA ARG A 150 -15.74 -1.63 -29.12
C ARG A 150 -15.98 -2.88 -28.29
N GLY A 151 -16.98 -2.81 -27.42
CA GLY A 151 -17.37 -3.90 -26.53
C GLY A 151 -16.60 -3.95 -25.21
N GLY A 152 -15.69 -3.00 -24.97
CA GLY A 152 -15.06 -2.73 -23.68
C GLY A 152 -15.54 -1.41 -23.06
N LEU A 153 -14.75 -0.85 -22.14
CA LEU A 153 -15.10 0.38 -21.39
C LEU A 153 -14.50 1.67 -21.95
N GLY A 154 -13.65 1.61 -22.98
CA GLY A 154 -13.09 2.79 -23.64
C GLY A 154 -12.14 3.65 -22.78
N LEU A 155 -11.60 3.11 -21.68
CA LEU A 155 -10.72 3.86 -20.78
C LEU A 155 -9.35 4.11 -21.41
N ARG A 156 -8.79 5.30 -21.18
CA ARG A 156 -7.41 5.58 -21.58
C ARG A 156 -6.45 4.95 -20.56
N LEU A 157 -5.70 3.94 -20.99
CA LEU A 157 -4.70 3.24 -20.18
C LEU A 157 -3.28 3.42 -20.74
N ALA A 158 -2.29 3.40 -19.85
CA ALA A 158 -0.89 3.20 -20.20
C ALA A 158 -0.68 1.79 -20.80
N LYS A 159 0.13 1.71 -21.86
CA LYS A 159 0.30 0.50 -22.69
C LYS A 159 1.56 -0.32 -22.33
N ASP A 160 1.94 -0.31 -21.07
CA ASP A 160 3.12 -1.02 -20.56
C ASP A 160 2.73 -2.29 -19.77
N ALA A 161 3.69 -3.21 -19.65
CA ALA A 161 3.48 -4.48 -18.97
C ALA A 161 3.29 -4.34 -17.44
N ALA A 162 3.79 -3.26 -16.84
CA ALA A 162 3.64 -3.02 -15.41
C ALA A 162 2.18 -2.65 -15.09
N THR A 163 1.57 -1.76 -15.88
CA THR A 163 0.15 -1.39 -15.78
C THR A 163 -0.76 -2.62 -15.93
N ALA A 164 -0.52 -3.47 -16.93
CA ALA A 164 -1.29 -4.72 -17.10
C ALA A 164 -1.14 -5.69 -15.91
N THR A 165 0.00 -5.67 -15.22
CA THR A 165 0.23 -6.49 -14.02
C THR A 165 -0.49 -5.91 -12.81
N SER A 166 -0.47 -4.60 -12.61
CA SER A 166 -1.22 -3.93 -11.52
C SER A 166 -2.73 -4.11 -11.68
N ILE A 167 -3.28 -4.06 -12.90
CA ILE A 167 -4.70 -4.36 -13.18
C ILE A 167 -5.09 -5.77 -12.71
N ARG A 168 -4.31 -6.80 -13.10
CA ARG A 168 -4.55 -8.19 -12.69
C ARG A 168 -4.48 -8.40 -11.18
N ARG A 169 -3.57 -7.68 -10.52
CA ARG A 169 -3.42 -7.74 -9.06
C ARG A 169 -4.62 -7.12 -8.36
N ALA A 170 -5.09 -5.98 -8.86
CA ALA A 170 -6.19 -5.20 -8.29
C ALA A 170 -7.58 -5.75 -8.61
N ILE A 171 -7.70 -6.83 -9.40
CA ILE A 171 -8.98 -7.28 -9.98
C ILE A 171 -10.11 -7.44 -8.96
N ASP A 172 -9.81 -7.94 -7.76
CA ASP A 172 -10.83 -8.15 -6.72
C ASP A 172 -11.44 -6.84 -6.22
N LYS A 173 -10.61 -5.79 -6.06
CA LYS A 173 -11.07 -4.44 -5.66
C LYS A 173 -11.63 -3.68 -6.86
N LEU A 174 -10.97 -3.80 -8.01
CA LEU A 174 -11.36 -3.17 -9.26
C LEU A 174 -12.77 -3.56 -9.69
N ALA A 175 -13.17 -4.81 -9.47
CA ALA A 175 -14.51 -5.30 -9.78
C ALA A 175 -15.63 -4.49 -9.11
N ASP A 176 -15.39 -3.88 -7.95
CA ASP A 176 -16.35 -3.05 -7.21
C ASP A 176 -16.27 -1.56 -7.54
N VAL A 177 -15.25 -1.14 -8.31
CA VAL A 177 -15.07 0.27 -8.63
C VAL A 177 -16.18 0.74 -9.59
N PRO A 178 -16.82 1.88 -9.33
CA PRO A 178 -17.69 2.54 -10.30
C PRO A 178 -16.99 2.81 -11.62
N VAL A 179 -17.62 2.47 -12.75
CA VAL A 179 -17.06 2.76 -14.08
C VAL A 179 -16.80 4.27 -14.24
N ALA A 180 -17.75 5.09 -13.78
CA ALA A 180 -17.69 6.55 -13.85
C ALA A 180 -16.45 7.15 -13.15
N ASP A 181 -15.97 6.55 -12.06
CA ASP A 181 -14.80 7.04 -11.33
C ASP A 181 -13.52 6.86 -12.15
N LEU A 182 -13.40 5.72 -12.84
CA LEU A 182 -12.26 5.46 -13.72
C LEU A 182 -12.37 6.26 -15.02
N GLU A 183 -13.56 6.46 -15.56
CA GLU A 183 -13.79 7.33 -16.71
C GLU A 183 -13.32 8.76 -16.41
N ALA A 184 -13.75 9.33 -15.28
CA ALA A 184 -13.38 10.68 -14.86
C ALA A 184 -11.86 10.84 -14.71
N LYS A 185 -11.18 9.88 -14.08
CA LYS A 185 -9.70 9.89 -13.96
C LYS A 185 -9.03 9.72 -15.32
N SER A 186 -9.49 8.75 -16.11
CA SER A 186 -8.93 8.45 -17.42
C SER A 186 -9.11 9.60 -18.40
N ALA A 187 -10.10 10.48 -18.22
CA ALA A 187 -10.34 11.67 -19.03
C ALA A 187 -9.28 12.78 -18.84
N ILE A 188 -8.57 12.77 -17.70
CA ILE A 188 -7.47 13.72 -17.42
C ILE A 188 -6.15 13.18 -17.98
N ARG A 189 -5.80 11.94 -17.64
CA ARG A 189 -4.54 11.28 -18.07
C ARG A 189 -4.77 9.78 -18.32
N PRO A 190 -3.91 9.10 -19.09
CA PRO A 190 -3.93 7.64 -19.13
C PRO A 190 -3.75 7.06 -17.73
N LEU A 191 -4.62 6.12 -17.35
CA LEU A 191 -4.50 5.36 -16.11
C LEU A 191 -3.29 4.43 -16.21
N ASP A 192 -2.45 4.43 -15.19
CA ASP A 192 -1.23 3.63 -15.14
C ASP A 192 -1.27 2.64 -13.96
N GLY A 193 -0.20 1.86 -13.79
CA GLY A 193 -0.09 0.91 -12.69
C GLY A 193 -0.27 1.53 -11.30
N HIS A 194 0.10 2.81 -11.11
CA HIS A 194 -0.05 3.49 -9.82
C HIS A 194 -1.53 3.67 -9.47
N ASP A 195 -2.39 4.03 -10.43
CA ASP A 195 -3.82 4.19 -10.20
C ASP A 195 -4.49 2.89 -9.74
N PHE A 196 -4.06 1.74 -10.29
CA PHE A 196 -4.60 0.43 -9.92
C PHE A 196 -4.00 -0.12 -8.62
N ASP A 197 -2.70 0.08 -8.38
CA ASP A 197 -2.07 -0.32 -7.11
C ASP A 197 -2.64 0.50 -5.93
N ALA A 198 -3.07 1.75 -6.17
CA ALA A 198 -3.75 2.58 -5.17
C ALA A 198 -5.14 2.03 -4.76
N LEU A 199 -5.76 1.13 -5.53
CA LEU A 199 -6.98 0.43 -5.12
C LEU A 199 -6.72 -0.63 -4.04
N ILE A 200 -5.46 -1.06 -3.88
CA ILE A 200 -5.03 -2.08 -2.92
C ILE A 200 -4.35 -1.43 -1.70
N VAL A 201 -3.56 -0.38 -1.94
CA VAL A 201 -2.72 0.28 -0.92
C VAL A 201 -3.32 1.63 -0.54
N ASP A 202 -4.00 1.69 0.60
CA ASP A 202 -4.67 2.90 1.11
C ASP A 202 -3.70 4.01 1.55
N ASP A 203 -2.65 3.68 2.32
CA ASP A 203 -1.58 4.60 2.72
C ASP A 203 -0.20 3.98 2.41
N PRO A 204 0.45 4.37 1.30
CA PRO A 204 1.73 3.79 0.89
C PRO A 204 2.88 4.11 1.82
N VAL A 205 2.82 5.25 2.50
CA VAL A 205 3.89 5.70 3.38
C VAL A 205 3.81 4.88 4.67
N ASP A 206 2.60 4.66 5.19
CA ASP A 206 2.38 3.76 6.33
C ASP A 206 2.76 2.32 5.99
N ASP A 207 2.37 1.79 4.84
CA ASP A 207 2.75 0.45 4.39
C ASP A 207 4.28 0.31 4.26
N LEU A 208 4.97 1.30 3.67
CA LEU A 208 6.43 1.31 3.57
C LEU A 208 7.09 1.31 4.95
N LEU A 209 6.67 2.20 5.86
CA LEU A 209 7.26 2.30 7.19
C LEU A 209 6.95 1.05 8.05
N THR A 210 5.75 0.49 7.91
CA THR A 210 5.35 -0.76 8.58
C THR A 210 6.17 -1.92 8.08
N TRP A 211 6.33 -2.06 6.76
CA TRP A 211 7.18 -3.08 6.17
C TRP A 211 8.66 -2.93 6.56
N LEU A 212 9.21 -1.72 6.56
CA LEU A 212 10.58 -1.51 7.03
C LEU A 212 10.74 -1.83 8.51
N SER A 213 9.70 -1.60 9.34
CA SER A 213 9.74 -1.91 10.78
C SER A 213 9.76 -3.40 11.06
N ASP A 214 8.92 -4.18 10.37
CA ASP A 214 8.89 -5.64 10.46
C ASP A 214 8.51 -6.27 9.11
N PRO A 215 9.48 -6.57 8.23
CA PRO A 215 9.20 -7.09 6.90
C PRO A 215 8.42 -8.41 6.91
N LYS A 216 8.72 -9.28 7.87
CA LYS A 216 8.12 -10.63 7.96
C LYS A 216 6.71 -10.54 8.54
N GLY A 217 6.53 -9.80 9.63
CA GLY A 217 5.22 -9.63 10.25
C GLY A 217 4.24 -8.87 9.34
N ALA A 218 4.70 -7.82 8.67
CA ALA A 218 3.88 -7.07 7.72
C ALA A 218 3.38 -7.96 6.57
N GLN A 219 4.29 -8.70 5.92
CA GLN A 219 3.92 -9.59 4.81
C GLN A 219 3.00 -10.74 5.24
N ALA A 220 3.15 -11.27 6.46
CA ALA A 220 2.31 -12.35 6.96
C ALA A 220 0.87 -11.89 7.25
N LEU A 221 0.66 -10.62 7.59
CA LEU A 221 -0.65 -10.04 7.89
C LEU A 221 -1.36 -9.49 6.65
N TRP A 222 -0.63 -9.23 5.58
CA TRP A 222 -1.18 -8.61 4.39
C TRP A 222 -1.92 -9.60 3.48
N GLU A 223 -3.02 -9.13 2.91
CA GLU A 223 -3.75 -9.86 1.87
C GLU A 223 -2.87 -10.09 0.63
N ALA A 224 -3.16 -11.17 -0.09
CA ALA A 224 -2.43 -11.55 -1.30
C ALA A 224 -2.41 -10.39 -2.32
N GLY A 225 -1.22 -10.03 -2.80
CA GLY A 225 -1.01 -8.94 -3.75
C GLY A 225 -0.64 -7.59 -3.12
N ARG A 226 -0.90 -7.35 -1.83
CA ARG A 226 -0.59 -6.03 -1.22
C ARG A 226 0.91 -5.75 -1.17
N PHE A 227 1.74 -6.76 -0.88
CA PHE A 227 3.19 -6.60 -0.88
C PHE A 227 3.73 -6.27 -2.27
N GLU A 228 3.22 -6.91 -3.33
CA GLU A 228 3.63 -6.63 -4.69
C GLU A 228 3.17 -5.24 -5.16
N ALA A 229 2.01 -4.77 -4.69
CA ALA A 229 1.54 -3.39 -4.89
C ALA A 229 2.46 -2.39 -4.19
N LEU A 230 2.84 -2.63 -2.93
CA LEU A 230 3.86 -1.83 -2.24
C LEU A 230 5.16 -1.80 -3.05
N CYS A 231 5.67 -2.94 -3.51
CA CYS A 231 6.89 -3.00 -4.32
C CYS A 231 6.81 -2.13 -5.59
N SER A 232 5.65 -2.17 -6.26
CA SER A 232 5.37 -1.34 -7.43
C SER A 232 5.45 0.15 -7.09
N ARG A 233 4.79 0.56 -5.99
CA ARG A 233 4.79 1.95 -5.52
C ARG A 233 6.16 2.41 -5.04
N CYS A 234 6.94 1.56 -4.36
CA CYS A 234 8.31 1.87 -3.96
C CYS A 234 9.20 2.15 -5.17
N ARG A 235 9.06 1.37 -6.26
CA ARG A 235 9.82 1.61 -7.49
C ARG A 235 9.45 2.92 -8.16
N SER A 236 8.14 3.19 -8.27
CA SER A 236 7.60 4.42 -8.87
C SER A 236 7.98 5.67 -8.06
N ASP A 237 7.63 5.67 -6.78
CA ASP A 237 7.59 6.90 -5.97
C ASP A 237 8.93 7.15 -5.24
N HIS A 238 9.64 6.07 -4.88
CA HIS A 238 10.84 6.13 -4.02
C HIS A 238 12.13 5.71 -4.74
N GLY A 239 12.05 5.24 -5.99
CA GLY A 239 13.19 4.70 -6.73
C GLY A 239 13.89 3.56 -5.97
N PHE A 240 13.12 2.75 -5.26
CA PHE A 240 13.58 1.70 -4.35
C PHE A 240 12.81 0.41 -4.62
N ASP A 241 13.50 -0.73 -4.65
CA ASP A 241 12.86 -2.03 -4.81
C ASP A 241 12.97 -2.84 -3.50
N PRO A 242 11.86 -3.06 -2.76
CA PRO A 242 11.87 -3.81 -1.51
C PRO A 242 12.40 -5.25 -1.63
N VAL A 243 12.24 -5.88 -2.80
CA VAL A 243 12.68 -7.27 -3.04
C VAL A 243 14.17 -7.32 -3.39
N ARG A 244 14.63 -6.43 -4.27
CA ARG A 244 16.03 -6.43 -4.73
C ARG A 244 16.97 -5.76 -3.73
N ASP A 245 16.58 -4.59 -3.22
CA ASP A 245 17.43 -3.74 -2.40
C ASP A 245 17.32 -4.09 -0.90
N GLY A 246 16.16 -4.61 -0.47
CA GLY A 246 15.92 -5.07 0.89
C GLY A 246 15.77 -3.96 1.93
N GLY A 247 15.42 -4.35 3.17
CA GLY A 247 15.09 -3.42 4.24
C GLY A 247 16.24 -2.51 4.68
N LEU A 248 17.50 -2.98 4.64
CA LEU A 248 18.65 -2.16 5.03
C LEU A 248 18.87 -0.97 4.10
N VAL A 249 18.79 -1.16 2.78
CA VAL A 249 18.89 -0.06 1.81
C VAL A 249 17.71 0.88 1.94
N GLY A 250 16.51 0.36 2.19
CA GLY A 250 15.33 1.19 2.45
C GLY A 250 15.49 2.07 3.70
N ALA A 251 16.07 1.53 4.78
CA ALA A 251 16.36 2.30 5.98
C ALA A 251 17.49 3.32 5.78
N GLU A 252 18.52 3.00 5.00
CA GLU A 252 19.56 3.96 4.62
C GLU A 252 18.94 5.16 3.88
N LYS A 253 18.12 4.87 2.86
CA LYS A 253 17.38 5.91 2.11
C LYS A 253 16.42 6.72 2.99
N LEU A 254 15.77 6.08 3.96
CA LEU A 254 14.92 6.75 4.94
C LEU A 254 15.73 7.69 5.85
N GLY A 255 16.89 7.23 6.35
CA GLY A 255 17.76 8.03 7.22
C GLY A 255 18.39 9.23 6.50
N LEU A 256 18.76 9.07 5.23
CA LEU A 256 19.29 10.15 4.38
C LEU A 256 18.19 11.11 3.90
N HIS A 257 17.02 10.56 3.56
CA HIS A 257 15.83 11.28 3.09
C HIS A 257 16.11 12.37 2.04
N ASP A 258 16.99 12.08 1.07
CA ASP A 258 17.40 13.05 0.05
C ASP A 258 16.28 13.40 -0.94
N ALA A 259 15.43 12.43 -1.27
CA ALA A 259 14.31 12.63 -2.20
C ALA A 259 13.01 13.07 -1.49
N PRO A 260 12.12 13.83 -2.15
CA PRO A 260 10.85 14.31 -1.56
C PRO A 260 9.96 13.20 -0.97
N ALA A 261 9.89 12.04 -1.62
CA ALA A 261 9.13 10.89 -1.13
C ALA A 261 9.69 10.39 0.22
N TRP A 262 11.02 10.26 0.32
CA TRP A 262 11.69 9.87 1.57
C TRP A 262 11.59 10.94 2.66
N LYS A 263 11.57 12.24 2.32
CA LYS A 263 11.28 13.32 3.29
C LYS A 263 9.88 13.20 3.88
N THR A 264 8.91 12.82 3.05
CA THR A 264 7.53 12.59 3.50
C THR A 264 7.44 11.39 4.43
N ALA A 265 8.11 10.28 4.07
CA ALA A 265 8.23 9.10 4.93
C ALA A 265 8.93 9.42 6.26
N TRP A 266 10.03 10.16 6.22
CA TRP A 266 10.74 10.60 7.41
C TRP A 266 9.86 11.45 8.33
N LYS A 267 9.15 12.44 7.78
CA LYS A 267 8.21 13.28 8.55
C LYS A 267 7.09 12.45 9.19
N ARG A 268 6.57 11.43 8.50
CA ARG A 268 5.55 10.53 9.05
C ARG A 268 6.13 9.67 10.19
N PHE A 269 7.34 9.17 10.03
CA PHE A 269 8.05 8.43 11.07
C PHE A 269 8.30 9.30 12.32
N THR A 270 8.86 10.50 12.17
CA THR A 270 9.18 11.40 13.30
C THR A 270 7.94 11.90 14.05
N ALA A 271 6.77 11.94 13.39
CA ALA A 271 5.50 12.24 14.04
C ALA A 271 5.07 11.15 15.04
N SER A 272 5.36 9.87 14.77
CA SER A 272 4.93 8.73 15.61
C SER A 272 5.96 7.58 15.58
N PRO A 273 7.16 7.76 16.13
CA PRO A 273 8.24 6.79 16.02
C PRO A 273 7.93 5.47 16.73
N ALA A 274 7.14 5.50 17.82
CA ALA A 274 6.73 4.31 18.57
C ALA A 274 5.89 3.33 17.74
N ARG A 275 5.12 3.81 16.74
CA ARG A 275 4.35 2.95 15.82
C ARG A 275 5.26 2.06 14.98
N TYR A 276 6.49 2.51 14.71
CA TYR A 276 7.45 1.84 13.85
C TYR A 276 8.71 1.45 14.63
N ALA A 277 8.57 0.95 15.86
CA ALA A 277 9.69 0.71 16.77
C ALA A 277 10.84 -0.12 16.18
N GLY A 278 10.55 -1.08 15.28
CA GLY A 278 11.57 -1.88 14.58
C GLY A 278 12.52 -1.07 13.68
N LEU A 279 12.14 0.14 13.28
CA LEU A 279 13.00 1.04 12.50
C LEU A 279 14.21 1.52 13.29
N PHE A 280 14.14 1.56 14.62
CA PHE A 280 15.26 1.98 15.46
C PHE A 280 16.50 1.08 15.24
N GLU A 281 16.34 -0.23 15.37
CA GLU A 281 17.43 -1.18 15.15
C GLU A 281 17.85 -1.24 13.69
N LEU A 282 16.90 -1.05 12.77
CA LEU A 282 17.20 -1.06 11.34
C LEU A 282 18.02 0.16 10.92
N LEU A 283 17.64 1.37 11.36
CA LEU A 283 18.39 2.62 11.12
C LEU A 283 19.77 2.58 11.76
N ARG A 284 19.91 1.97 12.95
CA ARG A 284 21.22 1.72 13.55
C ARG A 284 22.11 0.91 12.60
N ARG A 285 21.59 -0.14 11.98
CA ARG A 285 22.38 -0.98 11.07
C ARG A 285 22.60 -0.37 9.68
N ALA A 286 21.77 0.58 9.29
CA ALA A 286 21.76 1.16 7.95
C ALA A 286 22.55 2.47 7.82
N LYS A 287 23.20 2.95 8.89
CA LYS A 287 24.02 4.15 8.83
C LYS A 287 25.18 3.95 7.84
N PRO A 288 25.29 4.77 6.77
CA PRO A 288 26.35 4.61 5.79
C PRO A 288 27.72 4.93 6.41
N PRO A 289 28.80 4.24 5.97
CA PRO A 289 30.15 4.51 6.47
C PRO A 289 30.60 5.90 6.03
N PHE A 290 31.26 6.63 6.93
CA PHE A 290 31.84 7.93 6.63
C PHE A 290 32.92 7.80 5.54
N LYS A 291 32.75 8.54 4.43
CA LYS A 291 33.76 8.62 3.35
C LYS A 291 34.47 9.97 3.40
N PRO A 292 35.82 10.00 3.52
CA PRO A 292 36.57 11.24 3.47
C PRO A 292 36.36 11.96 2.13
N GLY A 293 35.89 13.21 2.17
CA GLY A 293 35.62 14.04 0.98
C GLY A 293 34.14 14.33 0.71
N ASP A 294 33.23 13.72 1.46
CA ASP A 294 31.79 13.93 1.32
C ASP A 294 31.36 15.23 2.05
N LEU A 295 31.70 16.38 1.46
CA LEU A 295 31.45 17.71 2.03
C LEU A 295 29.94 18.03 2.19
N PHE A 296 29.08 17.23 1.54
CA PHE A 296 27.62 17.33 1.59
C PHE A 296 26.95 16.24 2.44
N ALA A 297 27.70 15.25 2.95
CA ALA A 297 27.29 14.44 4.08
C ALA A 297 27.35 15.28 5.38
N SER A 298 26.72 16.46 5.32
CA SER A 298 26.16 17.14 6.48
C SER A 298 25.23 16.14 7.15
N ILE A 299 25.87 15.42 8.07
CA ILE A 299 25.36 14.34 8.90
C ILE A 299 23.96 14.73 9.32
N ARG A 300 22.95 14.01 8.86
CA ARG A 300 21.62 14.06 9.45
C ARG A 300 21.73 13.39 10.82
N VAL A 301 22.38 14.06 11.77
CA VAL A 301 22.68 13.55 13.12
C VAL A 301 21.38 13.10 13.79
N GLU A 302 20.28 13.80 13.48
CA GLU A 302 18.94 13.50 13.94
C GLU A 302 18.39 12.16 13.44
N SER A 303 18.92 11.63 12.33
CA SER A 303 18.42 10.42 11.68
C SER A 303 19.02 9.12 12.20
N TRP A 304 20.10 9.19 12.97
CA TRP A 304 20.88 8.01 13.34
C TRP A 304 20.89 7.80 14.86
N PRO A 305 20.39 6.65 15.36
CA PRO A 305 20.42 6.33 16.78
C PRO A 305 21.79 6.47 17.44
N GLN A 306 22.86 6.04 16.76
CA GLN A 306 24.23 6.05 17.30
C GLN A 306 24.77 7.46 17.51
N ASP A 307 24.32 8.42 16.70
CA ASP A 307 24.77 9.80 16.85
C ASP A 307 24.13 10.44 18.08
N ASN A 308 22.84 10.18 18.29
CA ASN A 308 22.20 10.58 19.55
C ASN A 308 22.83 9.92 20.78
N GLU A 309 23.21 8.64 20.70
CA GLU A 309 23.91 7.95 21.79
C GLU A 309 25.30 8.54 22.08
N ALA A 310 26.04 8.93 21.04
CA ALA A 310 27.33 9.60 21.17
C ALA A 310 27.17 10.97 21.84
N GLU A 311 26.19 11.76 21.39
CA GLU A 311 25.85 13.06 21.98
C GLU A 311 25.39 12.94 23.45
N GLU A 312 24.60 11.91 23.81
CA GLU A 312 24.30 11.59 25.21
C GLU A 312 25.56 11.24 26.01
N GLY A 313 26.49 10.50 25.40
CA GLY A 313 27.76 10.13 26.00
C GLY A 313 28.63 11.35 26.30
N ASP A 314 28.74 12.27 25.36
CA ASP A 314 29.54 13.48 25.51
C ASP A 314 28.89 14.50 26.44
N LEU A 315 27.57 14.63 26.40
CA LEU A 315 26.83 15.43 27.37
C LEU A 315 27.02 14.91 28.81
N ARG A 316 26.99 13.59 29.00
CA ARG A 316 27.27 12.97 30.31
C ARG A 316 28.66 13.33 30.83
N LYS A 317 29.68 13.31 29.97
CA LYS A 317 31.06 13.70 30.34
C LYS A 317 31.11 15.19 30.71
N ALA A 318 30.47 16.04 29.91
CA ALA A 318 30.43 17.48 30.15
C ALA A 318 29.74 17.81 31.48
N LEU A 319 28.59 17.20 31.77
CA LEU A 319 27.87 17.38 33.03
C LEU A 319 28.69 16.93 34.24
N ARG A 320 29.41 15.81 34.15
CA ARG A 320 30.32 15.37 35.22
C ARG A 320 31.47 16.34 35.47
N ALA A 321 32.00 16.97 34.41
CA ALA A 321 33.08 17.92 34.53
C ALA A 321 32.68 19.22 35.26
N LEU A 322 31.39 19.56 35.29
CA LEU A 322 30.89 20.76 36.00
C LEU A 322 31.19 20.73 37.50
N ALA A 323 31.36 19.55 38.11
CA ALA A 323 31.65 19.43 39.54
C ALA A 323 32.99 20.09 39.95
N ALA A 324 33.91 20.27 39.01
CA ALA A 324 35.19 20.94 39.24
C ALA A 324 35.15 22.44 38.92
N ASP A 325 34.09 22.93 38.28
CA ASP A 325 33.98 24.32 37.83
C ASP A 325 33.46 25.21 38.98
N PRO A 326 33.95 26.46 39.14
CA PRO A 326 33.33 27.44 40.03
C PRO A 326 31.86 27.69 39.65
N VAL A 327 31.00 27.94 40.65
CA VAL A 327 29.54 28.07 40.45
C VAL A 327 29.14 28.99 39.29
N PRO A 328 29.70 30.20 39.10
CA PRO A 328 29.35 31.05 37.96
C PRO A 328 29.74 30.45 36.60
N ALA A 329 30.89 29.75 36.53
CA ALA A 329 31.34 29.07 35.32
C ALA A 329 30.47 27.85 35.00
N ALA A 330 30.09 27.07 36.02
CA ALA A 330 29.18 25.94 35.87
C ALA A 330 27.81 26.37 35.32
N ARG A 331 27.24 27.47 35.83
CA ARG A 331 25.97 28.04 35.33
C ARG A 331 26.05 28.47 33.87
N LYS A 332 27.15 29.12 33.47
CA LYS A 332 27.37 29.51 32.08
C LYS A 332 27.44 28.27 31.19
N ARG A 333 28.23 27.28 31.58
CA ARG A 333 28.42 26.04 30.82
C ARG A 333 27.13 25.21 30.70
N LEU A 334 26.27 25.21 31.72
CA LEU A 334 24.94 24.60 31.64
C LEU A 334 24.05 25.25 30.57
N ARG A 335 24.06 26.59 30.48
CA ARG A 335 23.34 27.31 29.42
C ARG A 335 23.91 27.03 28.03
N ASP A 336 25.23 26.94 27.90
CA ASP A 336 25.90 26.59 26.65
C ASP A 336 25.54 25.15 26.21
N LEU A 337 25.51 24.20 27.15
CA LEU A 337 25.09 22.81 26.89
C LEU A 337 23.61 22.73 26.49
N GLU A 338 22.74 23.50 27.14
CA GLU A 338 21.32 23.58 26.75
C GLU A 338 21.15 24.13 25.34
N ALA A 339 21.86 25.20 24.99
CA ALA A 339 21.82 25.76 23.64
C ALA A 339 22.29 24.74 22.58
N ALA A 340 23.32 23.96 22.89
CA ALA A 340 23.87 22.96 21.98
C ALA A 340 22.94 21.73 21.80
N HIS A 341 22.31 21.25 22.89
CA HIS A 341 21.55 20.00 22.86
C HIS A 341 20.03 20.18 22.76
N ASN A 342 19.49 21.40 22.84
CA ASN A 342 18.06 21.68 22.70
C ASN A 342 17.41 21.00 21.46
N PRO A 343 17.97 21.09 20.23
CA PRO A 343 17.36 20.49 19.05
C PRO A 343 17.15 18.98 19.15
N ARG A 344 17.91 18.29 20.02
CA ARG A 344 17.85 16.83 20.19
C ARG A 344 16.54 16.36 20.82
N ARG A 345 15.80 17.25 21.49
CA ARG A 345 14.47 16.94 22.03
C ARG A 345 13.38 16.80 20.97
N ASP A 346 13.59 17.39 19.80
CA ASP A 346 12.68 17.24 18.66
C ASP A 346 12.99 16.01 17.81
N TRP A 347 14.11 15.32 18.07
CA TRP A 347 14.49 14.11 17.36
C TRP A 347 13.53 12.95 17.69
N PRO A 348 13.36 11.98 16.76
CA PRO A 348 12.52 10.81 17.02
C PRO A 348 12.97 10.02 18.26
N TRP A 349 14.25 10.12 18.64
CA TRP A 349 14.86 9.41 19.76
C TRP A 349 14.38 9.91 21.12
N ALA A 350 14.18 11.23 21.28
CA ALA A 350 13.63 11.78 22.51
C ALA A 350 12.22 11.24 22.80
N LYS A 351 11.38 11.15 21.77
CA LYS A 351 10.03 10.53 21.85
C LYS A 351 10.05 9.04 22.18
N LEU A 352 11.18 8.36 21.95
CA LEU A 352 11.40 6.96 22.33
C LEU A 352 12.12 6.82 23.69
N GLY A 353 12.32 7.92 24.43
CA GLY A 353 13.04 7.92 25.71
C GLY A 353 14.53 7.64 25.59
N ARG A 354 15.15 7.97 24.44
CA ARG A 354 16.57 7.71 24.16
C ARG A 354 17.46 8.96 24.27
N SER A 355 16.91 10.09 24.68
CA SER A 355 17.66 11.34 24.90
C SER A 355 17.42 11.94 26.30
N PRO A 356 17.53 11.15 27.39
CA PRO A 356 17.17 11.60 28.74
C PRO A 356 18.02 12.78 29.22
N LEU A 357 19.32 12.83 28.91
CA LEU A 357 20.16 13.94 29.35
C LEU A 357 19.84 15.24 28.60
N ALA A 358 19.48 15.15 27.31
CA ALA A 358 19.01 16.33 26.57
C ALA A 358 17.69 16.91 27.14
N GLU A 359 16.82 16.07 27.72
CA GLU A 359 15.65 16.52 28.50
C GLU A 359 16.08 17.13 29.84
N ALA A 360 16.94 16.44 30.60
CA ALA A 360 17.40 16.90 31.91
C ALA A 360 18.14 18.24 31.86
N VAL A 361 18.96 18.48 30.83
CA VAL A 361 19.74 19.72 30.68
C VAL A 361 18.85 20.97 30.57
N ARG A 362 17.65 20.86 29.99
CA ARG A 362 16.67 21.95 29.98
C ARG A 362 16.35 22.42 31.39
N HIS A 363 16.14 21.47 32.29
CA HIS A 363 15.81 21.74 33.68
C HIS A 363 17.04 22.20 34.47
N LEU A 364 18.22 21.64 34.20
CA LEU A 364 19.48 22.12 34.80
C LEU A 364 19.83 23.55 34.38
N ALA A 365 19.56 23.95 33.15
CA ALA A 365 19.74 25.33 32.70
C ALA A 365 18.76 26.29 33.38
N ARG A 366 17.49 25.89 33.55
CA ARG A 366 16.51 26.64 34.36
C ARG A 366 16.94 26.78 35.82
N LEU A 367 17.51 25.73 36.40
CA LEU A 367 18.09 25.78 37.75
C LEU A 367 19.27 26.77 37.81
N ALA A 368 20.14 26.76 36.80
CA ALA A 368 21.24 27.71 36.70
C ALA A 368 20.76 29.16 36.61
N GLU A 369 19.68 29.43 35.87
CA GLU A 369 19.04 30.75 35.78
C GLU A 369 18.38 31.16 37.11
N ALA A 370 17.56 30.28 37.70
CA ALA A 370 16.83 30.56 38.93
C ALA A 370 17.77 30.82 40.12
N THR A 371 18.93 30.15 40.16
CA THR A 371 19.92 30.32 41.24
C THR A 371 20.91 31.45 40.98
N ASP A 372 20.86 32.11 39.82
CA ASP A 372 21.82 33.15 39.48
C ASP A 372 21.68 34.39 40.37
N THR A 373 20.45 34.68 40.78
CA THR A 373 20.14 35.71 41.76
C THR A 373 19.97 35.07 43.15
N PRO A 374 20.76 35.48 44.16
CA PRO A 374 20.53 35.04 45.53
C PRO A 374 19.13 35.45 46.01
N LEU A 375 18.52 34.63 46.90
CA LEU A 375 17.33 35.05 47.64
C LEU A 375 17.62 36.34 48.40
N GLN A 376 16.84 37.39 48.13
CA GLN A 376 16.99 38.71 48.74
C GLN A 376 15.97 38.88 49.86
N GLY A 377 16.41 39.40 51.01
CA GLY A 377 15.53 39.72 52.13
C GLY A 377 16.33 40.07 53.39
N GLU A 378 15.91 41.11 54.11
CA GLU A 378 16.52 41.51 55.39
C GLU A 378 15.82 40.82 56.58
N THR A 379 14.57 40.40 56.40
CA THR A 379 13.77 39.68 57.41
C THR A 379 13.35 38.28 56.92
N ILE A 380 12.93 37.41 57.85
CA ILE A 380 12.40 36.08 57.53
C ILE A 380 11.17 36.20 56.62
N ASP A 381 10.28 37.17 56.86
CA ASP A 381 9.08 37.38 56.04
C ASP A 381 9.42 37.83 54.60
N ASP A 382 10.52 38.57 54.41
CA ASP A 382 11.03 38.92 53.08
C ASP A 382 11.55 37.70 52.33
N LEU A 383 12.30 36.84 53.02
CA LEU A 383 12.80 35.58 52.44
C LEU A 383 11.67 34.62 52.07
N ILE A 384 10.63 34.50 52.90
CA ILE A 384 9.43 33.71 52.59
C ILE A 384 8.74 34.26 51.33
N ARG A 385 8.55 35.58 51.25
CA ARG A 385 7.94 36.21 50.06
C ARG A 385 8.76 36.00 48.80
N SER A 386 10.09 36.16 48.88
CA SER A 386 11.01 35.94 47.76
C SER A 386 10.99 34.48 47.29
N TYR A 387 10.95 33.52 48.23
CA TYR A 387 10.86 32.11 47.90
C TYR A 387 9.52 31.71 47.27
N VAL A 388 8.40 32.17 47.85
CA VAL A 388 7.05 31.89 47.31
C VAL A 388 6.84 32.52 45.93
N GLY A 389 7.44 33.69 45.68
CA GLY A 389 7.39 34.34 44.37
C GLY A 389 8.13 33.54 43.29
N ASP A 390 9.45 33.41 43.44
CA ASP A 390 10.31 32.86 42.39
C ASP A 390 11.29 31.77 42.88
N GLY A 391 11.70 31.76 44.16
CA GLY A 391 12.72 30.84 44.66
C GLY A 391 12.35 29.36 44.54
N TRP A 392 11.07 29.01 44.67
CA TRP A 392 10.57 27.64 44.51
C TRP A 392 10.86 27.03 43.12
N ARG A 393 11.09 27.87 42.09
CA ARG A 393 11.40 27.39 40.73
C ARG A 393 12.76 26.70 40.65
N ALA A 394 13.70 27.04 41.53
CA ALA A 394 14.98 26.33 41.62
C ALA A 394 14.74 24.88 42.07
N ASP A 395 13.94 24.68 43.12
CA ASP A 395 13.62 23.34 43.63
C ASP A 395 12.82 22.53 42.61
N GLN A 396 11.83 23.15 41.94
CA GLN A 396 11.11 22.48 40.86
C GLN A 396 12.05 22.05 39.73
N ALA A 397 12.94 22.94 39.27
CA ALA A 397 13.88 22.63 38.20
C ALA A 397 14.85 21.49 38.59
N ALA A 398 15.26 21.42 39.86
CA ALA A 398 16.06 20.31 40.37
C ALA A 398 15.28 18.98 40.37
N LEU A 399 14.02 18.98 40.81
CA LEU A 399 13.16 17.80 40.80
C LEU A 399 12.87 17.32 39.36
N ASP A 400 12.55 18.24 38.45
CA ASP A 400 12.31 17.91 37.05
C ASP A 400 13.58 17.33 36.38
N ALA A 401 14.76 17.86 36.70
CA ALA A 401 16.03 17.35 36.17
C ALA A 401 16.36 15.93 36.65
N LEU A 402 15.89 15.55 37.86
CA LEU A 402 16.04 14.20 38.39
C LEU A 402 14.98 13.23 37.84
N ALA A 403 13.82 13.74 37.43
CA ALA A 403 12.71 12.96 36.88
C ALA A 403 12.86 12.66 35.38
N ALA A 404 13.58 13.52 34.65
CA ALA A 404 13.95 13.34 33.25
C ALA A 404 14.99 12.22 33.07
#